data_AF-A0A2N1SXM7-F1
#
_entry.id   AF-A0A2N1SXM7-F1
#
_cell.length_a   1.000
_cell.length_b   1.000
_cell.length_c   1.000
_cell.angle_alpha   90.00
_cell.angle_beta   90.00
_cell.angle_gamma   90.00
#
_symmetry.space_group_name_H-M   'P 1'
#
loop_
_entity.id
_entity.type
_entity.pdbx_description
1 polymer ?
#
loop_
_entity_poly.entity_id
_entity_poly.type
_entity_poly.pdbx_seq_one_letter_code
_entity_poly.pdbx_strand_id
1 'polypeptide(L)'
;MATRKKPNEKRYVDYRKSKPVDKCDFCDFDMQNSNVIDEHKYFWIVKNVFGYDIWDNMEVSEHLMIVPKYHIESISKLEQSAVDEYGKIIAKYDGNGYSYYARSADNKSKSVPHQHTHLLKFTGKRKRFLIFIKRPYLLWFK
;
A
#
# COMPACT_ATOMS: atom_id res chain seq x y z
N MET A 1 1.16 -11.24 8.47
CA MET A 1 2.40 -10.74 7.82
C MET A 1 2.10 -10.40 6.35
N ALA A 2 2.57 -9.26 5.87
CA ALA A 2 2.45 -8.85 4.47
C ALA A 2 3.67 -9.34 3.68
N THR A 3 3.47 -10.14 2.63
CA THR A 3 4.58 -10.77 1.90
C THR A 3 4.32 -10.82 0.41
N ARG A 4 5.39 -10.72 -0.37
CA ARG A 4 5.42 -10.96 -1.81
C ARG A 4 6.15 -12.27 -2.12
N LYS A 5 5.74 -12.94 -3.18
CA LYS A 5 6.49 -14.04 -3.78
C LYS A 5 7.83 -13.51 -4.29
N LYS A 6 8.84 -14.39 -4.35
CA LYS A 6 10.21 -14.02 -4.75
C LYS A 6 10.31 -13.18 -6.04
N PRO A 7 9.57 -13.47 -7.14
CA PRO A 7 9.65 -12.67 -8.35
C PRO A 7 9.17 -11.22 -8.16
N ASN A 8 8.05 -11.04 -7.46
CA ASN A 8 7.48 -9.72 -7.17
C ASN A 8 8.37 -8.93 -6.21
N GLU A 9 8.93 -9.59 -5.20
CA GLU A 9 9.89 -8.96 -4.28
C GLU A 9 11.16 -8.54 -5.01
N LYS A 10 11.69 -9.37 -5.93
CA LYS A 10 12.84 -9.01 -6.75
C LYS A 10 12.58 -7.77 -7.60
N ARG A 11 11.44 -7.72 -8.30
CA ARG A 11 11.05 -6.54 -9.11
C ARG A 11 10.97 -5.27 -8.25
N TYR A 12 10.39 -5.37 -7.05
CA TYR A 12 10.32 -4.25 -6.11
C TYR A 12 11.70 -3.78 -5.64
N VAL A 13 12.58 -4.71 -5.27
CA VAL A 13 13.96 -4.40 -4.86
C VAL A 13 14.75 -3.76 -6.01
N ASP A 14 14.63 -4.29 -7.22
CA ASP A 14 15.33 -3.78 -8.39
C ASP A 14 14.85 -2.35 -8.71
N TYR A 15 13.52 -2.10 -8.67
CA TYR A 15 12.95 -0.75 -8.80
C TYR A 15 13.46 0.22 -7.73
N ARG A 16 13.51 -0.20 -6.46
CA ARG A 16 14.01 0.66 -5.38
C ARG A 16 15.48 1.07 -5.55
N LYS A 17 16.29 0.24 -6.22
CA LYS A 17 17.70 0.55 -6.49
C LYS A 17 17.87 1.53 -7.65
N SER A 18 16.98 1.48 -8.64
CA SER A 18 17.06 2.34 -9.82
C SER A 18 16.37 3.69 -9.65
N LYS A 19 15.55 3.84 -8.61
CA LYS A 19 14.73 5.04 -8.40
C LYS A 19 15.58 6.24 -7.91
N PRO A 20 15.38 7.45 -8.46
CA PRO A 20 15.90 8.70 -7.89
C PRO A 20 15.36 8.94 -6.48
N VAL A 21 16.23 9.36 -5.56
CA VAL A 21 15.87 9.53 -4.13
C VAL A 21 14.96 10.74 -3.91
N ASP A 22 15.11 11.80 -4.70
CA ASP A 22 14.49 13.10 -4.43
C ASP A 22 13.06 13.24 -4.97
N LYS A 23 12.53 12.21 -5.62
CA LYS A 23 11.19 12.26 -6.25
C LYS A 23 10.18 11.41 -5.49
N CYS A 24 9.06 12.03 -5.09
CA CYS A 24 7.93 11.30 -4.53
C CYS A 24 7.16 10.57 -5.64
N ASP A 25 6.92 9.26 -5.49
CA ASP A 25 6.21 8.46 -6.50
C ASP A 25 4.73 8.82 -6.62
N PHE A 26 4.19 9.50 -5.60
CA PHE A 26 2.76 9.71 -5.42
C PHE A 26 2.31 11.15 -5.69
N CYS A 27 3.25 12.11 -5.75
CA CYS A 27 2.91 13.50 -6.04
C CYS A 27 2.53 13.74 -7.51
N ASP A 28 3.04 12.91 -8.42
CA ASP A 28 2.89 13.10 -9.86
C ASP A 28 1.94 12.06 -10.48
N PHE A 29 0.92 11.61 -9.72
CA PHE A 29 -0.11 10.77 -10.32
C PHE A 29 -0.97 11.57 -11.30
N ASP A 30 -1.11 11.03 -12.50
CA ASP A 30 -1.93 11.54 -13.58
C ASP A 30 -2.71 10.38 -14.21
N MET A 31 -3.99 10.58 -14.49
CA MET A 31 -4.89 9.59 -15.12
C MET A 31 -4.35 8.99 -16.41
N GLN A 32 -3.46 9.68 -17.14
CA GLN A 32 -2.88 9.16 -18.39
C GLN A 32 -1.64 8.27 -18.18
N ASN A 33 -0.96 8.37 -17.04
CA ASN A 33 0.35 7.73 -16.81
C ASN A 33 0.44 6.94 -15.50
N SER A 34 -0.65 6.87 -14.75
CA SER A 34 -0.68 6.18 -13.45
C SER A 34 -1.68 5.03 -13.48
N ASN A 35 -1.46 4.05 -12.59
CA ASN A 35 -2.40 2.96 -12.39
C ASN A 35 -3.63 3.43 -11.58
N VAL A 36 -4.11 4.66 -11.83
CA VAL A 36 -5.32 5.24 -11.23
C VAL A 36 -6.53 4.49 -11.75
N ILE A 37 -7.39 4.11 -10.82
CA ILE A 37 -8.64 3.39 -11.04
C ILE A 37 -9.82 4.33 -10.83
N ASP A 38 -9.71 5.23 -9.86
CA ASP A 38 -10.76 6.19 -9.51
C ASP A 38 -10.11 7.50 -9.03
N GLU A 39 -10.77 8.61 -9.33
CA GLU A 39 -10.35 9.95 -8.95
C GLU A 39 -11.40 10.60 -8.07
N HIS A 40 -10.96 11.05 -6.90
CA HIS A 40 -11.76 11.79 -5.94
C HIS A 40 -11.24 13.23 -5.84
N LYS A 41 -11.93 14.09 -5.09
CA LYS A 41 -11.51 15.50 -4.97
C LYS A 41 -10.12 15.61 -4.32
N TYR A 42 -9.93 14.92 -3.19
CA TYR A 42 -8.70 14.98 -2.39
C TYR A 42 -7.81 13.74 -2.52
N PHE A 43 -8.29 12.67 -3.17
CA PHE A 43 -7.59 11.38 -3.24
C PHE A 43 -7.57 10.77 -4.64
N TRP A 44 -6.57 9.94 -4.87
CA TRP A 44 -6.48 8.97 -5.94
C TRP A 44 -6.73 7.57 -5.39
N ILE A 45 -7.44 6.74 -6.14
CA ILE A 45 -7.44 5.29 -5.94
C ILE A 45 -6.55 4.68 -6.99
N VAL A 46 -5.47 4.02 -6.57
CA VAL A 46 -4.47 3.45 -7.49
C VAL A 46 -4.25 1.98 -7.26
N LYS A 47 -3.95 1.22 -8.31
CA LYS A 47 -3.44 -0.13 -8.18
C LYS A 47 -2.02 -0.10 -7.64
N ASN A 48 -1.73 -0.93 -6.64
CA ASN A 48 -0.36 -1.11 -6.19
C ASN A 48 0.41 -2.01 -7.16
N VAL A 49 1.29 -1.41 -7.97
CA VAL A 49 2.16 -2.13 -8.92
C VAL A 49 3.10 -3.13 -8.24
N PHE A 50 3.40 -2.91 -6.96
CA PHE A 50 4.16 -3.81 -6.10
C PHE A 50 3.26 -4.32 -4.96
N GLY A 51 2.07 -4.81 -5.31
CA GLY A 51 1.13 -5.38 -4.34
C GLY A 51 1.69 -6.59 -3.59
N TYR A 52 1.15 -6.83 -2.39
CA TYR A 52 1.36 -8.07 -1.64
C TYR A 52 0.68 -9.25 -2.32
N ASP A 53 1.31 -10.42 -2.26
CA ASP A 53 0.71 -11.69 -2.67
C ASP A 53 -0.06 -12.34 -1.50
N ILE A 54 0.43 -12.13 -0.28
CA ILE A 54 -0.15 -12.68 0.95
C ILE A 54 -0.25 -11.57 1.99
N TRP A 55 -1.40 -11.49 2.65
CA TRP A 55 -1.62 -10.67 3.83
C TRP A 55 -2.34 -11.50 4.87
N ASP A 56 -1.78 -11.55 6.07
CA ASP A 56 -2.33 -12.32 7.19
C ASP A 56 -2.70 -13.77 6.85
N ASN A 57 -1.80 -14.44 6.11
CA ASN A 57 -1.97 -15.81 5.61
C ASN A 57 -3.12 -16.01 4.61
N MET A 58 -3.72 -14.93 4.12
CA MET A 58 -4.70 -14.94 3.04
C MET A 58 -4.06 -14.47 1.74
N GLU A 59 -4.44 -15.10 0.63
CA GLU A 59 -4.01 -14.66 -0.69
C GLU A 59 -4.76 -13.40 -1.10
N VAL A 60 -3.99 -12.38 -1.50
CA VAL A 60 -4.50 -11.10 -1.95
C VAL A 60 -4.89 -11.23 -3.42
N SER A 61 -6.17 -11.07 -3.72
CA SER A 61 -6.66 -11.03 -5.10
C SER A 61 -6.44 -9.66 -5.73
N GLU A 62 -6.55 -8.61 -4.92
CA GLU A 62 -6.41 -7.24 -5.38
C GLU A 62 -5.83 -6.35 -4.29
N HIS A 63 -4.97 -5.43 -4.70
CA HIS A 63 -4.29 -4.51 -3.82
C HIS A 63 -4.32 -3.11 -4.43
N LEU A 64 -5.18 -2.26 -3.86
CA LEU A 64 -5.30 -0.85 -4.21
C LEU A 64 -4.70 0.02 -3.11
N MET A 65 -4.54 1.30 -3.38
CA MET A 65 -4.13 2.29 -2.40
C MET A 65 -4.98 3.54 -2.56
N ILE A 66 -5.44 4.07 -1.43
CA ILE A 66 -5.94 5.45 -1.34
C ILE A 66 -4.73 6.34 -1.10
N VAL A 67 -4.52 7.32 -1.97
CA VAL A 67 -3.36 8.23 -1.92
C VAL A 67 -3.85 9.66 -2.00
N PRO A 68 -3.55 10.54 -1.02
CA PRO A 68 -3.89 11.95 -1.10
C PRO A 68 -3.23 12.61 -2.31
N LYS A 69 -3.90 13.60 -2.93
CA LYS A 69 -3.29 14.38 -4.01
C LYS A 69 -2.17 15.30 -3.49
N TYR A 70 -2.28 15.73 -2.23
CA TYR A 70 -1.29 16.58 -1.57
C TYR A 70 -0.28 15.74 -0.80
N HIS A 71 0.98 16.18 -0.83
CA HIS A 71 2.04 15.51 -0.09
C HIS A 71 1.86 15.70 1.43
N ILE A 72 1.34 14.68 2.08
CA ILE A 72 1.24 14.58 3.54
C ILE A 72 1.75 13.22 3.97
N GLU A 73 2.27 13.09 5.19
CA GLU A 73 2.76 11.81 5.71
C GLU A 73 1.82 11.14 6.73
N SER A 74 0.82 11.88 7.22
CA SER A 74 -0.14 11.45 8.23
C SER A 74 -1.53 11.97 7.89
N ILE A 75 -2.56 11.15 8.14
CA ILE A 75 -3.97 11.54 8.00
C ILE A 75 -4.36 12.68 8.95
N SER A 76 -3.62 12.89 10.05
CA SER A 76 -3.86 14.00 10.98
C SER A 76 -3.65 15.38 10.36
N LYS A 77 -3.04 15.46 9.17
CA LYS A 77 -2.83 16.70 8.41
C LYS A 77 -3.96 16.98 7.41
N LEU A 78 -4.95 16.11 7.30
CA LEU A 78 -6.10 16.31 6.42
C LEU A 78 -7.05 17.36 7.01
N GLU A 79 -7.60 18.20 6.15
CA GLU A 79 -8.73 19.06 6.50
C GLU A 79 -10.02 18.26 6.63
N GLN A 80 -11.02 18.79 7.35
CA GLN A 80 -12.26 18.07 7.66
C GLN A 80 -12.97 17.52 6.41
N SER A 81 -13.05 18.30 5.34
CA SER A 81 -13.67 17.87 4.08
C SER A 81 -12.96 16.67 3.44
N ALA A 82 -11.64 16.61 3.56
CA ALA A 82 -10.83 15.48 3.10
C ALA A 82 -10.95 14.28 4.04
N VAL A 83 -11.09 14.49 5.35
CA VAL A 83 -11.42 13.42 6.31
C VAL A 83 -12.77 12.79 5.99
N ASP A 84 -13.79 13.60 5.69
CA ASP A 84 -15.13 13.13 5.35
C ASP A 84 -15.11 12.33 4.03
N GLU A 85 -14.40 12.81 3.00
CA GLU A 85 -14.23 12.07 1.74
C GLU A 85 -13.46 10.77 1.96
N TYR A 86 -12.38 10.79 2.74
CA TYR A 86 -11.60 9.60 3.10
C TYR A 86 -12.47 8.55 3.81
N GLY A 87 -13.31 8.96 4.76
CA GLY A 87 -14.25 8.08 5.45
C GLY A 87 -15.26 7.43 4.50
N LYS A 88 -15.81 8.19 3.54
CA LYS A 88 -16.71 7.67 2.50
C LYS A 88 -16.02 6.66 1.58
N ILE A 89 -14.78 6.93 1.18
CA ILE A 89 -13.98 5.99 0.38
C ILE A 89 -13.76 4.70 1.16
N ILE A 90 -13.32 4.79 2.43
CA ILE A 90 -13.15 3.60 3.27
C ILE A 90 -14.45 2.81 3.37
N ALA A 91 -15.57 3.47 3.71
CA ALA A 91 -16.86 2.80 3.85
C ALA A 91 -17.29 2.10 2.55
N LYS A 92 -17.09 2.73 1.39
CA LYS A 92 -17.35 2.12 0.07
C LYS A 92 -16.53 0.84 -0.12
N TYR A 93 -15.22 0.88 0.12
CA TYR A 93 -14.36 -0.28 -0.11
C TYR A 93 -14.54 -1.37 0.94
N ASP A 94 -14.78 -1.01 2.20
CA ASP A 94 -15.13 -1.96 3.26
C ASP A 94 -16.40 -2.74 2.91
N GLY A 95 -17.47 -2.05 2.50
CA GLY A 95 -18.71 -2.67 2.02
C GLY A 95 -18.54 -3.56 0.78
N ASN A 96 -17.46 -3.36 0.01
CA ASN A 96 -17.09 -4.18 -1.15
C ASN A 96 -16.11 -5.33 -0.83
N GLY A 97 -15.87 -5.59 0.47
CA GLY A 97 -15.07 -6.70 0.97
C GLY A 97 -13.56 -6.44 0.99
N TYR A 98 -13.12 -5.19 1.03
CA TYR A 98 -11.70 -4.85 1.21
C TYR A 98 -11.40 -4.63 2.68
N SER A 99 -10.26 -5.13 3.14
CA SER A 99 -9.65 -4.67 4.38
C SER A 99 -8.75 -3.47 4.11
N TYR A 100 -8.60 -2.58 5.09
CA TYR A 100 -7.76 -1.39 4.96
C TYR A 100 -6.64 -1.35 6.00
N TYR A 101 -5.48 -0.82 5.62
CA TYR A 101 -4.32 -0.68 6.50
C TYR A 101 -3.41 0.47 6.06
N ALA A 102 -2.98 1.31 7.01
CA ALA A 102 -1.99 2.36 6.77
C ALA A 102 -0.87 2.32 7.80
N ARG A 103 0.34 2.70 7.37
CA ARG A 103 1.49 2.86 8.27
C ARG A 103 1.59 4.32 8.73
N SER A 104 1.89 4.50 10.01
CA SER A 104 2.21 5.81 10.60
C SER A 104 3.46 6.42 9.94
N ALA A 105 3.60 7.75 10.06
CA ALA A 105 4.71 8.49 9.46
C ALA A 105 6.08 8.08 10.03
N ASP A 106 6.14 7.77 11.32
CA ASP A 106 7.35 7.35 12.06
C ASP A 106 7.76 5.89 11.82
N ASN A 107 6.93 5.10 11.13
CA ASN A 107 7.23 3.72 10.85
C ASN A 107 8.32 3.61 9.78
N LYS A 108 9.55 3.25 10.19
CA LYS A 108 10.72 3.09 9.29
C LYS A 108 10.55 2.02 8.20
N SER A 109 9.52 1.17 8.29
CA SER A 109 9.18 0.21 7.23
C SER A 109 8.26 0.81 6.16
N LYS A 110 7.80 2.06 6.31
CA LYS A 110 7.06 2.81 5.29
C LYS A 110 8.03 3.18 4.16
N SER A 111 7.76 2.67 2.96
CA SER A 111 8.69 2.79 1.84
C SER A 111 8.64 4.12 1.10
N VAL A 112 7.50 4.81 1.17
CA VAL A 112 7.30 6.12 0.55
C VAL A 112 6.84 7.07 1.67
N PRO A 113 7.58 8.16 1.94
CA PRO A 113 7.18 9.19 2.91
C PRO A 113 6.06 10.06 2.32
N HIS A 114 4.94 9.43 1.99
CA HIS A 114 3.68 10.02 1.57
C HIS A 114 2.61 9.09 2.12
N GLN A 115 1.56 9.64 2.71
CA GLN A 115 0.43 8.91 3.25
C GLN A 115 -0.23 8.07 2.15
N HIS A 116 -0.47 6.81 2.47
CA HIS A 116 -1.23 5.92 1.60
C HIS A 116 -1.88 4.86 2.49
N THR A 117 -3.11 4.52 2.13
CA THR A 117 -3.86 3.47 2.81
C THR A 117 -4.03 2.33 1.85
N HIS A 118 -3.49 1.17 2.22
CA HIS A 118 -3.65 -0.07 1.46
C HIS A 118 -5.10 -0.55 1.58
N LEU A 119 -5.70 -0.87 0.45
CA LEU A 119 -6.98 -1.56 0.33
C LEU A 119 -6.71 -2.96 -0.23
N LEU A 120 -7.07 -3.99 0.53
CA LEU A 120 -6.71 -5.38 0.24
C LEU A 120 -7.98 -6.21 0.11
N LYS A 121 -8.18 -6.81 -1.05
CA LYS A 121 -9.22 -7.83 -1.26
C LYS A 121 -8.57 -9.20 -1.31
N PHE A 122 -9.24 -10.19 -0.72
CA PHE A 122 -8.71 -11.54 -0.61
C PHE A 122 -9.50 -12.53 -1.47
N THR A 123 -8.85 -13.60 -1.90
CA THR A 123 -9.50 -14.70 -2.64
C THR A 123 -10.40 -15.57 -1.73
N GLY A 124 -10.44 -15.31 -0.43
CA GLY A 124 -11.15 -16.11 0.58
C GLY A 124 -10.43 -17.39 1.01
N LYS A 125 -9.28 -17.73 0.39
CA LYS A 125 -8.53 -18.96 0.71
C LYS A 125 -7.38 -18.66 1.68
N ARG A 126 -7.52 -19.08 2.94
CA ARG A 126 -6.43 -19.07 3.92
C ARG A 126 -5.41 -20.16 3.59
N LYS A 127 -4.13 -19.79 3.51
CA LYS A 127 -3.03 -20.74 3.32
C LYS A 127 -2.69 -21.38 4.67
N ARG A 128 -2.70 -22.71 4.71
CA ARG A 128 -2.40 -23.51 5.92
C ARG A 128 -0.91 -23.76 6.12
N PHE A 129 -0.13 -23.67 5.05
CA PHE A 129 1.31 -23.90 5.07
C PHE A 129 2.02 -22.84 4.22
N LEU A 130 2.98 -22.15 4.81
CA LEU A 130 3.79 -21.11 4.17
C LEU A 130 5.23 -21.22 4.69
N ILE A 131 6.19 -21.29 3.78
CA ILE A 131 7.62 -21.27 4.12
C ILE A 131 8.15 -19.87 3.87
N PHE A 132 8.60 -19.19 4.92
CA PHE A 132 9.27 -17.91 4.84
C PHE A 132 10.76 -18.08 5.13
N ILE A 133 11.61 -17.76 4.16
CA ILE A 133 13.07 -17.74 4.32
C ILE A 133 13.51 -16.29 4.15
N LYS A 134 13.77 -15.60 5.26
CA LYS A 134 14.19 -14.18 5.28
C LYS A 134 15.48 -14.04 6.08
N ARG A 135 16.41 -13.23 5.57
CA ARG A 135 17.66 -12.91 6.28
C ARG A 135 17.44 -11.83 7.36
N PRO A 136 18.22 -11.83 8.46
CA PRO A 136 19.17 -12.88 8.84
C PRO A 136 18.42 -14.15 9.27
N TYR A 137 18.94 -15.32 8.90
CA TYR A 137 18.28 -16.61 9.22
C TYR A 137 18.34 -16.95 10.71
N LEU A 138 19.27 -16.30 11.42
CA LEU A 138 19.43 -16.34 12.86
C LEU A 138 19.34 -14.90 13.35
N LEU A 139 18.36 -14.63 14.21
CA LEU A 139 18.17 -13.34 14.85
C LEU A 139 18.84 -13.42 16.23
N TRP A 140 20.10 -13.05 16.29
CA TRP A 140 20.84 -13.01 17.56
C TRP A 140 20.75 -11.60 18.13
N PHE A 141 20.07 -11.47 19.26
CA PHE A 141 20.14 -10.25 20.06
C PHE A 141 21.25 -10.42 21.09
N LYS A 142 22.13 -9.42 21.21
CA LYS A 142 23.03 -9.30 22.36
C LYS A 142 22.24 -8.83 23.58
#